data_AF-A0A7J4CPL0-F1
#
_entry.id   AF-A0A7J4CPL0-F1
#
_cell.length_a   1.000
_cell.length_b   1.000
_cell.length_c   1.000
_cell.angle_alpha   90.00
_cell.angle_beta   90.00
_cell.angle_gamma   90.00
#
_symmetry.space_group_name_H-M   'P 1'
#
loop_
_entity.id
_entity.type
_entity.pdbx_description
1 polymer ?
#
loop_
_entity_poly.entity_id
_entity_poly.type
_entity_poly.pdbx_seq_one_letter_code
_entity_poly.pdbx_strand_id
1 'polypeptide(L)'
;MEKHNVQKNHKDRLFILLGFTIIGILFLLYSRMQDFSITPDSLQSVERLAISFYVLLLLSFIAIAYGLYRYHQRKMMENLSNILSVIASTTWNNKSKKIFVAVFISYGMFFAFTSGIIVYQPDVMFSYHYDAIVPSAHLNSCCGEPGYMPEIIVYLSEHVGLQIIPINLVLVVVVSYLVGL
;
A
#
# COMPACT_ATOMS: atom_id res chain seq x y z
N MET A 1 3.56 6.91 -38.47
CA MET A 1 3.38 5.87 -37.43
C MET A 1 4.04 6.21 -36.08
N GLU A 2 5.00 7.14 -36.03
CA GLU A 2 5.75 7.51 -34.80
C GLU A 2 4.93 8.24 -33.72
N LYS A 3 4.08 9.22 -34.12
CA LYS A 3 3.20 9.97 -33.18
C LYS A 3 2.27 9.07 -32.35
N HIS A 4 1.73 8.01 -32.96
CA HIS A 4 0.81 7.09 -32.28
C HIS A 4 1.53 6.23 -31.22
N ASN A 5 2.82 5.95 -31.43
CA ASN A 5 3.65 5.18 -30.50
C ASN A 5 4.04 6.06 -29.28
N VAL A 6 4.46 7.30 -29.52
CA VAL A 6 4.79 8.28 -28.46
C VAL A 6 3.56 8.61 -27.58
N GLN A 7 2.40 8.85 -28.19
CA GLN A 7 1.18 9.19 -27.45
C GLN A 7 0.64 8.03 -26.60
N LYS A 8 0.87 6.78 -27.03
CA LYS A 8 0.54 5.60 -26.25
C LYS A 8 1.51 5.42 -25.07
N ASN A 9 2.79 5.78 -25.23
CA ASN A 9 3.85 5.65 -24.20
C ASN A 9 3.58 6.56 -22.99
N HIS A 10 3.02 7.74 -23.24
CA HIS A 10 2.61 8.66 -22.18
C HIS A 10 1.45 8.11 -21.34
N LYS A 11 0.50 7.36 -21.93
CA LYS A 11 -0.68 6.84 -21.23
C LYS A 11 -0.35 5.73 -20.21
N ASP A 12 0.68 4.92 -20.44
CA ASP A 12 1.02 3.81 -19.55
C ASP A 12 1.72 4.32 -18.28
N ARG A 13 2.64 5.28 -18.44
CA ARG A 13 3.28 5.98 -17.32
C ARG A 13 2.31 6.88 -16.56
N LEU A 14 1.26 7.36 -17.24
CA LEU A 14 0.23 8.19 -16.63
C LEU A 14 -0.48 7.47 -15.49
N PHE A 15 -0.82 6.18 -15.63
CA PHE A 15 -1.47 5.43 -14.54
C PHE A 15 -0.59 5.29 -13.29
N ILE A 16 0.71 5.06 -13.50
CA ILE A 16 1.69 4.95 -12.41
C ILE A 16 1.82 6.31 -11.70
N LEU A 17 2.06 7.38 -12.47
CA LEU A 17 2.18 8.75 -11.95
C LEU A 17 0.90 9.20 -11.22
N LEU A 18 -0.27 8.91 -11.80
CA LEU A 18 -1.56 9.25 -11.22
C LEU A 18 -1.78 8.50 -9.91
N GLY A 19 -1.46 7.21 -9.83
CA GLY A 19 -1.54 6.45 -8.58
C GLY A 19 -0.66 7.03 -7.47
N PHE A 20 0.62 7.30 -7.76
CA PHE A 20 1.51 7.94 -6.77
C PHE A 20 1.04 9.34 -6.36
N THR A 21 0.51 10.11 -7.32
CA THR A 21 -0.02 11.46 -7.04
C THR A 21 -1.24 11.38 -6.13
N ILE A 22 -2.16 10.44 -6.37
CA ILE A 22 -3.34 10.21 -5.51
C ILE A 22 -2.89 9.80 -4.12
N ILE A 23 -1.94 8.87 -3.98
CA ILE A 23 -1.39 8.48 -2.68
C ILE A 23 -0.83 9.72 -1.96
N GLY A 24 0.01 10.52 -2.62
CA GLY A 24 0.55 11.74 -2.02
C GLY A 24 -0.54 12.73 -1.57
N ILE A 25 -1.56 12.95 -2.41
CA ILE A 25 -2.70 13.81 -2.07
C ILE A 25 -3.51 13.25 -0.90
N LEU A 26 -3.75 11.94 -0.84
CA LEU A 26 -4.48 11.29 0.24
C LEU A 26 -3.76 11.51 1.58
N PHE A 27 -2.46 11.27 1.63
CA PHE A 27 -1.66 11.48 2.84
C PHE A 27 -1.63 12.96 3.25
N LEU A 28 -1.48 13.88 2.29
CA LEU A 28 -1.53 15.31 2.56
C LEU A 28 -2.89 15.77 3.07
N LEU A 29 -3.99 15.32 2.44
CA LEU A 29 -5.34 15.67 2.84
C LEU A 29 -5.62 15.17 4.25
N TYR A 30 -5.25 13.92 4.55
CA TYR A 30 -5.43 13.35 5.88
C TYR A 30 -4.60 14.06 6.94
N SER A 31 -3.34 14.40 6.65
CA SER A 31 -2.47 15.15 7.57
C SER A 31 -3.03 16.51 7.97
N ARG A 32 -3.76 17.18 7.06
CA ARG A 32 -4.40 18.47 7.35
C ARG A 32 -5.68 18.35 8.16
N MET A 33 -6.33 17.20 8.16
CA MET A 33 -7.58 17.00 8.90
C MET A 33 -7.35 16.84 10.41
N GLN A 34 -6.12 16.52 10.80
CA GLN A 34 -5.75 16.26 12.19
C GLN A 34 -5.79 17.49 13.09
N ASP A 35 -5.65 18.69 12.52
CA ASP A 35 -5.69 19.95 13.27
C ASP A 35 -7.12 20.42 13.59
N PHE A 36 -8.16 19.78 13.01
CA PHE A 36 -9.54 20.08 13.37
C PHE A 36 -9.87 19.42 14.71
N SER A 37 -10.26 20.22 15.72
CA SER A 37 -10.71 19.68 17.01
C SER A 37 -11.93 18.78 16.79
N ILE A 38 -11.73 17.46 16.90
CA ILE A 38 -12.77 16.47 16.68
C ILE A 38 -13.81 16.60 17.79
N THR A 39 -14.92 17.29 17.52
CA THR A 39 -16.14 17.26 18.34
C THR A 39 -16.80 15.89 18.18
N PRO A 40 -17.47 15.34 19.21
CA PRO A 40 -18.14 14.03 19.15
C PRO A 40 -19.12 13.90 17.97
N ASP A 41 -19.73 15.00 17.54
CA ASP A 41 -20.64 15.03 16.37
C ASP A 41 -19.93 14.75 15.03
N SER A 42 -18.60 14.93 14.97
CA SER A 42 -17.79 14.76 13.76
C SER A 42 -17.18 13.36 13.60
N LEU A 43 -17.23 12.51 14.64
CA LEU A 43 -16.60 11.19 14.66
C LEU A 43 -17.06 10.30 13.49
N GLN A 44 -18.37 10.27 13.23
CA GLN A 44 -18.94 9.47 12.14
C GLN A 44 -18.49 9.95 10.76
N SER A 45 -18.23 11.25 10.61
CA SER A 45 -17.72 11.83 9.36
C SER A 45 -16.27 11.45 9.13
N VAL A 46 -15.46 11.47 10.19
CA VAL A 46 -14.04 11.11 10.16
C VAL A 46 -13.85 9.62 9.90
N GLU A 47 -14.70 8.76 10.46
CA GLU A 47 -14.71 7.32 10.17
C GLU A 47 -15.01 7.04 8.69
N ARG A 48 -16.01 7.71 8.11
CA ARG A 48 -16.34 7.59 6.68
C ARG A 48 -15.20 8.06 5.78
N LEU A 49 -14.51 9.14 6.17
CA LEU A 49 -13.31 9.62 5.48
C LEU A 49 -12.18 8.59 5.55
N ALA A 50 -11.98 7.96 6.70
CA ALA A 50 -10.97 6.92 6.88
C ALA A 50 -11.23 5.69 6.02
N ILE A 51 -12.48 5.22 5.93
CA ILE A 51 -12.86 4.13 5.01
C ILE A 51 -12.60 4.55 3.55
N SER A 52 -13.00 5.76 3.18
CA SER A 52 -12.79 6.30 1.83
C SER A 52 -11.31 6.40 1.47
N PHE A 53 -10.47 6.78 2.44
CA PHE A 53 -9.01 6.81 2.29
C PHE A 53 -8.47 5.43 1.92
N TYR A 54 -8.84 4.37 2.65
CA TYR A 54 -8.38 3.01 2.35
C TYR A 54 -8.89 2.48 1.01
N VAL A 55 -10.13 2.80 0.63
CA VAL A 55 -10.67 2.43 -0.69
C VAL A 55 -9.88 3.10 -1.81
N LEU A 56 -9.62 4.41 -1.70
CA LEU A 56 -8.84 5.15 -2.70
C LEU A 56 -7.37 4.71 -2.74
N LEU A 57 -6.79 4.37 -1.59
CA LEU A 57 -5.45 3.81 -1.49
C LEU A 57 -5.35 2.48 -2.25
N LEU A 58 -6.33 1.58 -2.05
CA LEU A 58 -6.39 0.29 -2.73
C LEU A 58 -6.57 0.45 -4.24
N LEU A 59 -7.46 1.35 -4.68
CA LEU A 59 -7.62 1.70 -6.09
C LEU A 59 -6.32 2.25 -6.70
N SER A 60 -5.56 3.03 -5.94
CA SER A 60 -4.27 3.57 -6.38
C SER A 60 -3.24 2.45 -6.58
N PHE A 61 -3.17 1.47 -5.68
CA PHE A 61 -2.31 0.30 -5.88
C PHE A 61 -2.70 -0.52 -7.10
N ILE A 62 -3.99 -0.75 -7.33
CA ILE A 62 -4.47 -1.46 -8.53
C ILE A 62 -4.06 -0.69 -9.80
N ALA A 63 -4.23 0.64 -9.82
CA ALA A 63 -3.85 1.47 -10.95
C ALA A 63 -2.33 1.41 -11.23
N ILE A 64 -1.50 1.46 -10.18
CA ILE A 64 -0.04 1.34 -10.28
C ILE A 64 0.36 -0.03 -10.80
N ALA A 65 -0.20 -1.11 -10.22
CA ALA A 65 0.09 -2.48 -10.64
C ALA A 65 -0.28 -2.72 -12.10
N TYR A 66 -1.45 -2.23 -12.53
CA TYR A 66 -1.88 -2.31 -13.93
C TYR A 66 -0.99 -1.48 -14.86
N GLY A 67 -0.61 -0.27 -14.45
CA GLY A 67 0.32 0.60 -15.17
C GLY A 67 1.68 -0.06 -15.37
N LEU A 68 2.25 -0.66 -14.30
CA LEU A 68 3.50 -1.40 -14.34
C LEU A 68 3.41 -2.63 -15.25
N TYR A 69 2.34 -3.42 -15.14
CA TYR A 69 2.13 -4.60 -15.98
C TYR A 69 2.13 -4.23 -17.47
N ARG A 70 1.38 -3.18 -17.84
CA ARG A 70 1.28 -2.71 -19.23
C ARG A 70 2.59 -2.10 -19.73
N TYR A 71 3.25 -1.30 -18.89
CA TYR A 71 4.55 -0.73 -19.18
C TYR A 71 5.59 -1.82 -19.47
N HIS A 72 5.63 -2.84 -18.61
CA HIS A 72 6.55 -3.96 -18.74
C HIS A 72 6.25 -4.82 -19.98
N GLN A 73 4.98 -5.13 -20.26
CA GLN A 73 4.59 -5.84 -21.49
C GLN A 73 5.06 -5.13 -22.75
N ARG A 74 4.89 -3.81 -22.81
CA ARG A 74 5.28 -3.04 -23.99
C ARG A 74 6.79 -2.99 -24.18
N LYS A 75 7.54 -2.83 -23.08
CA LYS A 75 9.00 -2.79 -23.11
C LYS A 75 9.62 -4.10 -23.59
N MET A 76 8.86 -5.22 -23.55
CA MET A 76 9.23 -6.50 -24.16
C MET A 76 9.19 -6.43 -25.68
N MET A 77 8.13 -5.81 -26.21
CA MET A 77 7.80 -5.84 -27.64
C MET A 77 8.61 -4.78 -28.40
N GLU A 78 9.00 -3.70 -27.73
CA GLU A 78 9.94 -2.72 -28.26
C GLU A 78 11.35 -3.32 -28.23
N ASN A 79 11.85 -3.72 -29.39
CA ASN A 79 13.17 -4.32 -29.63
C ASN A 79 14.31 -3.26 -29.49
N LEU A 80 14.29 -2.50 -28.40
CA LEU A 80 15.21 -1.41 -28.10
C LEU A 80 16.29 -1.90 -27.15
N SER A 81 17.57 -1.73 -27.50
CA SER A 81 18.77 -2.07 -26.70
C SER A 81 18.94 -1.24 -25.41
N ASN A 82 17.86 -0.65 -24.89
CA ASN A 82 17.87 0.11 -23.65
C ASN A 82 17.91 -0.82 -22.44
N ILE A 83 18.66 -0.45 -21.40
CA ILE A 83 18.80 -1.20 -20.13
C ILE A 83 17.44 -1.63 -19.56
N LEU A 84 16.43 -0.75 -19.58
CA LEU A 84 15.09 -1.08 -19.10
C LEU A 84 14.39 -2.17 -19.93
N SER A 85 14.68 -2.29 -21.24
CA SER A 85 14.12 -3.37 -22.08
C SER A 85 14.79 -4.71 -21.74
N VAL A 86 16.11 -4.71 -21.47
CA VAL A 86 16.86 -5.91 -21.06
C VAL A 86 16.40 -6.44 -19.69
N ILE A 87 16.24 -5.55 -18.70
CA ILE A 87 15.70 -5.91 -17.39
C ILE A 87 14.30 -6.50 -17.56
N ALA A 88 13.48 -5.83 -18.35
CA ALA A 88 12.13 -6.28 -18.55
C ALA A 88 12.12 -7.67 -19.27
N SER A 89 12.93 -7.87 -20.31
CA SER A 89 12.95 -9.11 -21.09
C SER A 89 13.40 -10.31 -20.26
N THR A 90 14.33 -10.08 -19.35
CA THR A 90 14.83 -11.09 -18.41
C THR A 90 13.78 -11.42 -17.34
N THR A 91 13.03 -10.42 -16.89
CA THR A 91 12.01 -10.55 -15.85
C THR A 91 10.71 -11.19 -16.36
N TRP A 92 10.43 -11.11 -17.67
CA TRP A 92 9.17 -11.59 -18.25
C TRP A 92 9.07 -13.11 -18.44
N ASN A 93 10.14 -13.86 -18.14
CA ASN A 93 10.11 -15.32 -18.18
C ASN A 93 9.17 -15.89 -17.09
N ASN A 94 8.45 -16.97 -17.40
CA ASN A 94 7.53 -17.62 -16.47
C ASN A 94 8.24 -18.16 -15.21
N LYS A 95 9.53 -18.54 -15.31
CA LYS A 95 10.36 -18.90 -14.16
C LYS A 95 10.65 -17.67 -13.28
N SER A 96 11.14 -16.58 -13.87
CA SER A 96 11.45 -15.33 -13.17
C SER A 96 10.21 -14.75 -12.48
N LYS A 97 9.04 -14.78 -13.13
CA LYS A 97 7.77 -14.35 -12.53
C LYS A 97 7.38 -15.15 -11.29
N LYS A 98 7.61 -16.47 -11.29
CA LYS A 98 7.35 -17.31 -10.11
C LYS A 98 8.29 -16.95 -8.97
N ILE A 99 9.57 -16.74 -9.27
CA ILE A 99 10.58 -16.31 -8.27
C ILE A 99 10.20 -14.94 -7.73
N PHE A 100 9.87 -13.98 -8.59
CA PHE A 100 9.40 -12.65 -8.21
C PHE A 100 8.24 -12.72 -7.21
N VAL A 101 7.19 -13.49 -7.52
CA VAL A 101 6.01 -13.63 -6.64
C VAL A 101 6.39 -14.30 -5.31
N ALA A 102 7.25 -15.32 -5.33
CA ALA A 102 7.68 -15.99 -4.12
C ALA A 102 8.51 -15.06 -3.20
N VAL A 103 9.43 -14.29 -3.78
CA VAL A 103 10.25 -13.30 -3.06
C VAL A 103 9.36 -12.16 -2.55
N PHE A 104 8.43 -11.65 -3.36
CA PHE A 104 7.50 -10.60 -2.97
C PHE A 104 6.66 -11.00 -1.75
N ILE A 105 6.10 -12.22 -1.73
CA ILE A 105 5.27 -12.70 -0.62
C ILE A 105 6.12 -12.97 0.62
N SER A 106 7.26 -13.66 0.48
CA SER A 106 8.12 -14.00 1.63
C SER A 106 8.74 -12.76 2.28
N TYR A 107 9.25 -11.83 1.47
CA TYR A 107 9.77 -10.57 1.97
C TYR A 107 8.66 -9.69 2.55
N GLY A 108 7.49 -9.64 1.91
CA GLY A 108 6.35 -8.88 2.43
C GLY A 108 5.89 -9.38 3.80
N MET A 109 5.86 -10.70 4.01
CA MET A 109 5.54 -11.30 5.31
C MET A 109 6.61 -10.95 6.35
N PHE A 110 7.89 -11.10 6.02
CA PHE A 110 8.99 -10.72 6.91
C PHE A 110 8.92 -9.24 7.28
N PHE A 111 8.73 -8.36 6.30
CA PHE A 111 8.61 -6.93 6.52
C PHE A 111 7.42 -6.61 7.43
N ALA A 112 6.26 -7.24 7.22
CA ALA A 112 5.07 -7.03 8.04
C ALA A 112 5.31 -7.35 9.53
N PHE A 113 6.11 -8.37 9.84
CA PHE A 113 6.56 -8.62 11.23
C PHE A 113 7.48 -7.52 11.75
N THR A 114 8.46 -7.10 10.96
CA THR A 114 9.45 -6.10 11.41
C THR A 114 8.89 -4.68 11.50
N SER A 115 7.91 -4.34 10.66
CA SER A 115 7.32 -2.99 10.59
C SER A 115 6.20 -2.79 11.59
N GLY A 116 5.89 -3.79 12.43
CA GLY A 116 4.78 -3.74 13.36
C GLY A 116 3.40 -3.80 12.69
N ILE A 117 3.28 -4.30 11.44
CA ILE A 117 1.96 -4.62 10.88
C ILE A 117 1.37 -5.83 11.62
N ILE A 118 2.21 -6.81 11.94
CA ILE A 118 1.86 -7.91 12.83
C ILE A 118 2.50 -7.61 14.18
N VAL A 119 1.67 -7.30 15.18
CA VAL A 119 2.13 -6.96 16.53
C VAL A 119 1.88 -8.16 17.45
N TYR A 120 2.95 -8.61 18.11
CA TYR A 120 2.86 -9.59 19.18
C TYR A 120 3.31 -8.93 20.48
N GLN A 121 2.39 -8.81 21.43
CA GLN A 121 2.66 -8.18 22.72
C GLN A 121 2.34 -9.17 23.84
N PRO A 122 3.32 -9.99 24.28
CA PRO A 122 3.09 -11.04 25.27
C PRO A 122 2.83 -10.49 26.69
N ASP A 123 3.28 -9.27 26.99
CA ASP A 123 3.18 -8.67 28.31
C ASP A 123 1.86 -7.92 28.56
N VAL A 124 1.00 -7.80 27.54
CA VAL A 124 -0.33 -7.19 27.68
C VAL A 124 -1.40 -8.15 27.19
N MET A 125 -2.45 -8.33 27.98
CA MET A 125 -3.69 -8.95 27.50
C MET A 125 -4.63 -7.89 26.96
N PHE A 126 -5.00 -7.98 25.68
CA PHE A 126 -5.84 -6.95 25.05
C PHE A 126 -7.21 -6.80 25.69
N SER A 127 -7.83 -7.89 26.16
CA SER A 127 -9.08 -7.84 26.90
C SER A 127 -8.95 -7.12 28.26
N TYR A 128 -7.83 -7.31 28.96
CA TYR A 128 -7.64 -6.73 30.30
C TYR A 128 -7.16 -5.27 30.26
N HIS A 129 -6.29 -4.93 29.29
CA HIS A 129 -5.67 -3.60 29.23
C HIS A 129 -6.40 -2.60 28.33
N TYR A 130 -7.11 -3.09 27.31
CA TYR A 130 -7.78 -2.24 26.33
C TYR A 130 -9.29 -2.45 26.30
N ASP A 131 -9.83 -3.27 27.23
CA ASP A 131 -11.26 -3.66 27.30
C ASP A 131 -11.78 -4.18 25.94
N ALA A 132 -10.87 -4.76 25.14
CA ALA A 132 -11.16 -5.20 23.79
C ALA A 132 -11.82 -6.58 23.81
N ILE A 133 -12.95 -6.70 23.12
CA ILE A 133 -13.63 -7.98 22.93
C ILE A 133 -12.88 -8.76 21.85
N VAL A 134 -12.02 -9.69 22.23
CA VAL A 134 -11.29 -10.51 21.27
C VAL A 134 -12.22 -11.61 20.69
N PRO A 135 -12.34 -11.76 19.36
CA PRO A 135 -11.74 -10.95 18.29
C PRO A 135 -12.57 -9.70 17.94
N SER A 136 -11.89 -8.56 17.76
CA SER A 136 -12.52 -7.30 17.31
C SER A 136 -11.63 -6.54 16.34
N ALA A 137 -12.24 -5.65 15.55
CA ALA A 137 -11.56 -4.70 14.70
C ALA A 137 -12.00 -3.28 15.07
N HIS A 138 -11.03 -2.40 15.28
CA HIS A 138 -11.24 -1.00 15.64
C HIS A 138 -10.53 -0.11 14.63
N LEU A 139 -11.23 0.90 14.12
CA LEU A 139 -10.68 1.91 13.23
C LEU A 139 -10.34 3.15 14.07
N ASN A 140 -9.05 3.39 14.26
CA ASN A 140 -8.59 4.63 14.87
C ASN A 140 -8.42 5.69 13.79
N SER A 141 -9.40 6.57 13.69
CA SER A 141 -9.52 7.54 12.62
C SER A 141 -8.87 8.90 12.96
N CYS A 142 -8.17 9.05 14.07
CA CYS A 142 -7.50 10.32 14.40
C CYS A 142 -6.18 10.18 15.16
N CYS A 143 -5.41 11.27 15.04
CA CYS A 143 -4.57 11.84 16.10
C CYS A 143 -3.18 11.21 16.27
N GLY A 144 -2.55 10.76 15.18
CA GLY A 144 -1.18 10.26 15.12
C GLY A 144 -0.37 10.95 14.02
N GLU A 145 0.93 10.70 13.89
CA GLU A 145 1.77 11.41 12.91
C GLU A 145 1.27 11.27 11.45
N PRO A 146 1.59 12.23 10.55
CA PRO A 146 1.18 12.17 9.16
C PRO A 146 1.63 10.86 8.50
N GLY A 147 0.65 10.12 7.97
CA GLY A 147 0.87 8.81 7.35
C GLY A 147 0.69 7.60 8.26
N TYR A 148 0.53 7.82 9.56
CA TYR A 148 0.14 6.77 10.51
C TYR A 148 -1.37 6.65 10.69
N MET A 149 -2.10 7.73 10.42
CA MET A 149 -3.56 7.75 10.44
C MET A 149 -4.15 7.79 9.03
N PRO A 150 -5.35 7.22 8.78
CA PRO A 150 -6.15 6.42 9.71
C PRO A 150 -5.54 5.04 9.93
N GLU A 151 -5.62 4.51 11.14
CA GLU A 151 -5.05 3.21 11.50
C GLU A 151 -6.17 2.18 11.75
N ILE A 152 -6.01 0.95 11.24
CA ILE A 152 -6.92 -0.16 11.56
C ILE A 152 -6.20 -1.11 12.50
N ILE A 153 -6.80 -1.35 13.67
CA ILE A 153 -6.30 -2.31 14.66
C ILE A 153 -7.25 -3.50 14.68
N VAL A 154 -6.72 -4.69 14.45
CA VAL A 154 -7.47 -5.95 14.53
C VAL A 154 -6.87 -6.81 15.63
N TYR A 155 -7.64 -7.07 16.67
CA TYR A 155 -7.27 -7.97 17.76
C TYR A 155 -7.68 -9.40 17.36
N LEU A 156 -6.69 -10.25 17.06
CA LEU A 156 -6.92 -11.64 16.65
C LEU A 156 -7.00 -12.58 17.84
N SER A 157 -6.11 -12.38 18.83
CA SER A 157 -6.06 -13.10 20.09
C SER A 157 -5.59 -12.15 21.20
N GLU A 158 -5.59 -12.59 22.46
CA GLU A 158 -5.18 -11.77 23.62
C GLU A 158 -3.80 -11.11 23.51
N HIS A 159 -2.90 -11.66 22.68
CA HIS A 159 -1.51 -11.20 22.56
C HIS A 159 -1.09 -10.91 21.10
N VAL A 160 -1.93 -11.24 20.12
CA VAL A 160 -1.65 -11.05 18.69
C VAL A 160 -2.63 -10.05 18.10
N GLY A 161 -2.09 -8.94 17.62
CA GLY A 161 -2.81 -7.90 16.91
C GLY A 161 -2.27 -7.69 15.50
N LEU A 162 -3.08 -7.09 14.66
CA LEU A 162 -2.70 -6.65 13.32
C LEU A 162 -3.00 -5.15 13.21
N GLN A 163 -1.98 -4.38 12.87
CA GLN A 163 -2.01 -2.92 12.80
C GLN A 163 -1.78 -2.50 11.34
N ILE A 164 -2.82 -2.04 10.67
CA ILE A 164 -2.71 -1.52 9.31
C ILE A 164 -2.46 -0.04 9.42
N ILE A 165 -1.19 0.32 9.22
CA ILE A 165 -0.73 1.71 9.14
C ILE A 165 -0.53 2.05 7.65
N PRO A 166 -1.13 3.14 7.13
CA PRO A 166 -1.06 3.48 5.71
C PRO A 166 0.36 3.54 5.16
N ILE A 167 1.28 4.20 5.86
CA ILE A 167 2.67 4.32 5.41
C ILE A 167 3.38 2.96 5.36
N ASN A 168 3.15 2.10 6.35
CA ASN A 168 3.74 0.75 6.38
C ASN A 168 3.17 -0.12 5.26
N LEU A 169 1.90 0.06 4.91
CA LEU A 169 1.27 -0.62 3.77
C LEU A 169 1.92 -0.18 2.44
N VAL A 170 2.17 1.12 2.25
CA VAL A 170 2.90 1.62 1.07
C VAL A 170 4.33 1.05 1.05
N LEU A 171 5.03 1.09 2.19
CA LEU A 171 6.40 0.60 2.31
C LEU A 171 6.51 -0.91 2.05
N VAL A 172 5.62 -1.74 2.60
CA VAL A 172 5.67 -3.19 2.37
C VAL A 172 5.50 -3.52 0.89
N VAL A 173 4.62 -2.80 0.18
CA VAL A 173 4.43 -2.99 -1.27
C VAL A 173 5.67 -2.55 -2.05
N VAL A 174 6.21 -1.36 -1.76
CA VAL A 174 7.36 -0.79 -2.49
C VAL A 174 8.62 -1.60 -2.24
N VAL A 175 8.95 -1.89 -0.99
CA VAL A 175 10.19 -2.63 -0.65
C VAL A 175 10.10 -4.07 -1.13
N SER A 176 8.96 -4.75 -0.98
CA SER A 176 8.80 -6.12 -1.51
C SER A 176 8.90 -6.16 -3.04
N TYR A 177 8.41 -5.12 -3.72
CA TYR A 177 8.56 -4.99 -5.17
C TYR A 177 10.03 -4.79 -5.57
N LEU A 178 10.76 -3.91 -4.87
CA LEU A 178 12.17 -3.64 -5.12
C LEU A 178 13.07 -4.85 -4.86
N VAL A 179 12.76 -5.65 -3.84
CA VAL A 179 13.51 -6.87 -3.52
C VAL A 179 13.19 -8.00 -4.51
N GLY A 180 11.96 -8.04 -5.03
CA GLY A 180 11.56 -9.05 -6.02
C GLY A 180 12.13 -8.80 -7.41
N LEU A 181 12.33 -7.53 -7.80
CA LEU A 181 12.81 -7.09 -9.12
C LEU A 181 14.28 -7.44 -9.35
#